data_AF-A0AAX6PJC2-F1
#
_entry.id   AF-A0AAX6PJC2-F1
#
_cell.length_a   1.000
_cell.length_b   1.000
_cell.length_c   1.000
_cell.angle_alpha   90.00
_cell.angle_beta   90.00
_cell.angle_gamma   90.00
#
_symmetry.space_group_name_H-M   'P 1'
#
loop_
_entity.id
_entity.type
_entity.pdbx_description
1 polymer ?
#
loop_
_entity_poly.entity_id
_entity_poly.type
_entity_poly.pdbx_seq_one_letter_code
_entity_poly.pdbx_strand_id
1 'polypeptide(L)'
;MEVKDTRGAAGEGLEGSTSARAGTYPVDLLEDDPEGQQEAAHYASLGVGTPPFSGEQVKLETSSVCFCPVYRDEPQHKILVLVNPRDTKTVVAVYLKESWWSLEDVLRTADPAREGLRKVQSFGERIVLFILNVIIFGRLERKLDDDDMFFLPHSVKEQAKILWKNGAAVGFYTTKLKGSLCSNSTGASYLLPVFDTVFVRRTHRRQGLGTAMLRDFCETFPEDEALGISYPISPAMFQVCRHFLLACPELRGRLWEVEPPGTWDQRINIWLQVQLQQAGLPDGAVPWRRSRK
;
A
#
# COMPACT_ATOMS: atom_id res chain seq x y z
N MET A 1 47.22 -13.54 58.78
CA MET A 1 47.37 -13.94 57.36
C MET A 1 46.86 -15.38 57.18
N GLU A 2 45.59 -15.73 57.39
CA GLU A 2 44.29 -15.00 57.22
C GLU A 2 43.73 -15.10 55.80
N VAL A 3 42.43 -15.41 55.74
CA VAL A 3 41.61 -15.77 54.57
C VAL A 3 40.25 -15.09 54.77
N LYS A 4 39.64 -14.53 53.69
CA LYS A 4 38.29 -13.91 53.51
C LYS A 4 38.41 -12.68 52.56
N ASP A 5 37.38 -12.01 52.02
CA ASP A 5 35.93 -12.22 51.69
C ASP A 5 35.56 -11.09 50.66
N THR A 6 34.59 -11.10 49.72
CA THR A 6 33.85 -12.09 48.89
C THR A 6 33.10 -11.34 47.74
N ARG A 7 32.75 -12.03 46.62
CA ARG A 7 31.68 -11.72 45.62
C ARG A 7 31.86 -10.56 44.60
N GLY A 8 31.01 -10.59 43.54
CA GLY A 8 30.81 -9.55 42.50
C GLY A 8 31.46 -9.91 41.14
N ALA A 9 30.81 -10.31 40.04
CA ALA A 9 29.43 -10.26 39.49
C ALA A 9 29.14 -9.06 38.55
N ALA A 10 28.67 -9.37 37.32
CA ALA A 10 28.33 -8.46 36.20
C ALA A 10 29.50 -7.62 35.63
N GLY A 11 29.45 -7.12 34.39
CA GLY A 11 28.46 -7.36 33.32
C GLY A 11 28.72 -6.52 32.06
N GLU A 12 28.36 -7.08 30.91
CA GLU A 12 28.03 -6.47 29.62
C GLU A 12 28.50 -5.02 29.30
N GLY A 13 29.47 -4.91 28.39
CA GLY A 13 29.76 -3.72 27.60
C GLY A 13 29.33 -3.88 26.14
N LEU A 14 28.10 -4.35 25.89
CA LEU A 14 27.57 -4.52 24.53
C LEU A 14 27.02 -3.18 24.01
N GLU A 15 27.77 -2.53 23.12
CA GLU A 15 27.37 -1.27 22.48
C GLU A 15 26.15 -1.48 21.57
N GLY A 16 24.97 -1.12 22.06
CA GLY A 16 23.70 -1.14 21.31
C GLY A 16 23.62 -0.08 20.20
N SER A 17 24.51 -0.16 19.22
CA SER A 17 24.69 0.80 18.13
C SER A 17 24.25 0.24 16.78
N THR A 18 22.95 -0.05 16.64
CA THR A 18 22.33 -0.28 15.32
C THR A 18 21.89 1.04 14.69
N SER A 19 22.89 1.88 14.38
CA SER A 19 22.73 2.76 13.22
C SER A 19 22.37 1.90 12.01
N ALA A 20 21.36 2.29 11.23
CA ALA A 20 21.08 1.64 9.96
C ALA A 20 22.36 1.68 9.11
N ARG A 21 22.89 0.51 8.71
CA ARG A 21 24.10 0.44 7.88
C ARG A 21 23.91 1.33 6.66
N ALA A 22 24.81 2.30 6.48
CA ALA A 22 24.60 3.40 5.55
C ALA A 22 24.40 2.87 4.12
N GLY A 23 23.18 3.01 3.60
CA GLY A 23 22.78 2.40 2.33
C GLY A 23 22.31 0.94 2.46
N THR A 24 21.41 0.64 3.41
CA THR A 24 20.74 -0.67 3.50
C THR A 24 19.34 -0.52 4.12
N TYR A 25 18.31 -1.06 3.47
CA TYR A 25 16.89 -0.88 3.84
C TYR A 25 16.10 -2.20 3.80
N PRO A 26 14.92 -2.30 4.44
CA PRO A 26 14.18 -3.57 4.57
C PRO A 26 13.84 -4.25 3.25
N VAL A 27 13.45 -3.48 2.22
CA VAL A 27 13.11 -4.00 0.89
C VAL A 27 14.31 -4.64 0.16
N ASP A 28 15.54 -4.35 0.60
CA ASP A 28 16.78 -4.92 0.05
C ASP A 28 17.38 -6.00 0.98
N LEU A 29 16.76 -6.24 2.13
CA LEU A 29 17.19 -7.17 3.18
C LEU A 29 16.24 -8.35 3.36
N LEU A 30 14.95 -8.17 3.10
CA LEU A 30 13.93 -9.20 3.24
C LEU A 30 14.06 -10.21 2.09
N GLU A 31 14.41 -11.44 2.46
CA GLU A 31 14.31 -12.61 1.60
C GLU A 31 12.83 -12.99 1.42
N ASP A 32 12.51 -13.84 0.44
CA ASP A 32 11.13 -14.28 0.16
C ASP A 32 10.63 -15.36 1.15
N ASP A 33 10.92 -15.15 2.44
CA ASP A 33 10.48 -15.96 3.58
C ASP A 33 9.52 -15.14 4.49
N PRO A 34 8.19 -15.27 4.30
CA PRO A 34 7.22 -14.66 5.20
C PRO A 34 7.03 -15.43 6.51
N GLU A 35 7.47 -16.70 6.61
CA GLU A 35 7.25 -17.56 7.77
C GLU A 35 8.29 -17.27 8.87
N GLY A 36 9.58 -17.28 8.55
CA GLY A 36 10.65 -16.92 9.49
C GLY A 36 10.58 -15.46 9.96
N GLN A 37 10.15 -14.54 9.08
CA GLN A 37 9.83 -13.17 9.48
C GLN A 37 8.68 -13.12 10.52
N GLN A 38 7.70 -14.01 10.42
CA GLN A 38 6.60 -14.05 11.38
C GLN A 38 6.99 -14.73 12.70
N GLU A 39 7.84 -15.75 12.67
CA GLU A 39 8.42 -16.35 13.89
C GLU A 39 9.24 -15.32 14.67
N ALA A 40 10.15 -14.60 14.00
CA ALA A 40 10.92 -13.51 14.61
C ALA A 40 10.03 -12.41 15.19
N ALA A 41 8.93 -12.05 14.51
CA ALA A 41 7.94 -11.10 15.00
C ALA A 41 7.18 -11.61 16.24
N HIS A 42 6.92 -12.92 16.34
CA HIS A 42 6.33 -13.53 17.52
C HIS A 42 7.28 -13.44 18.74
N TYR A 43 8.54 -13.83 18.58
CA TYR A 43 9.55 -13.70 19.65
C TYR A 43 9.75 -12.26 20.12
N ALA A 44 9.83 -11.29 19.20
CA ALA A 44 9.94 -9.87 19.55
C ALA A 44 8.73 -9.36 20.37
N SER A 45 7.51 -9.81 20.02
CA SER A 45 6.28 -9.43 20.73
C SER A 45 6.23 -9.90 22.20
N LEU A 46 7.04 -10.90 22.57
CA LEU A 46 7.16 -11.43 23.93
C LEU A 46 8.12 -10.64 24.83
N GLY A 47 8.69 -9.52 24.33
CA GLY A 47 9.37 -8.53 25.17
C GLY A 47 10.89 -8.37 24.94
N VAL A 48 11.42 -8.89 23.83
CA VAL A 48 12.86 -8.82 23.51
C VAL A 48 13.10 -7.91 22.29
N GLY A 49 13.27 -6.61 22.52
CA GLY A 49 13.68 -5.66 21.47
C GLY A 49 13.23 -4.21 21.68
N THR A 50 14.12 -3.36 22.21
CA THR A 50 13.87 -1.91 22.35
C THR A 50 13.89 -1.21 20.98
N PRO A 51 12.98 -0.26 20.67
CA PRO A 51 13.01 0.47 19.40
C PRO A 51 14.06 1.60 19.46
N PRO A 52 14.99 1.72 18.50
CA PRO A 52 16.12 2.66 18.60
C PRO A 52 15.77 4.11 18.24
N PHE A 53 14.52 4.41 17.85
CA PHE A 53 14.15 5.66 17.18
C PHE A 53 13.58 6.78 18.07
N SER A 54 13.45 6.58 19.39
CA SER A 54 12.64 7.48 20.24
C SER A 54 13.49 8.44 21.10
N GLY A 55 13.65 9.68 20.62
CA GLY A 55 14.34 10.76 21.35
C GLY A 55 13.56 11.28 22.58
N GLU A 56 12.23 11.22 22.56
CA GLU A 56 11.44 10.98 23.78
C GLU A 56 11.47 9.47 24.05
N GLN A 57 11.83 9.00 25.26
CA GLN A 57 11.76 7.56 25.57
C GLN A 57 10.31 7.06 25.56
N VAL A 58 9.88 6.47 24.44
CA VAL A 58 8.62 5.72 24.37
C VAL A 58 8.86 4.38 25.05
N LYS A 59 8.43 4.27 26.32
CA LYS A 59 8.43 2.97 27.01
C LYS A 59 7.58 1.99 26.22
N LEU A 60 8.15 0.84 25.88
CA LEU A 60 7.39 -0.30 25.37
C LEU A 60 6.55 -0.90 26.49
N GLU A 61 5.37 -0.33 26.70
CA GLU A 61 4.27 -1.05 27.33
C GLU A 61 3.66 -2.00 26.28
N THR A 62 3.31 -3.22 26.67
CA THR A 62 2.76 -4.26 25.76
C THR A 62 1.45 -3.86 25.08
N SER A 63 0.79 -2.82 25.58
CA SER A 63 -0.34 -2.11 24.97
C SER A 63 -0.02 -1.40 23.64
N SER A 64 1.26 -1.13 23.36
CA SER A 64 1.72 -0.28 22.25
C SER A 64 2.06 -1.05 20.98
N VAL A 65 1.97 -2.38 21.00
CA VAL A 65 2.44 -3.26 19.92
C VAL A 65 1.27 -4.12 19.43
N CYS A 66 1.07 -4.19 18.10
CA CYS A 66 -0.02 -4.98 17.51
C CYS A 66 0.42 -5.71 16.23
N PHE A 67 -0.17 -6.88 15.98
CA PHE A 67 -0.01 -7.59 14.70
C PHE A 67 -1.02 -7.07 13.68
N CYS A 68 -0.57 -6.73 12.47
CA CYS A 68 -1.43 -6.39 11.34
C CYS A 68 -1.26 -7.41 10.20
N PRO A 69 -2.36 -7.95 9.63
CA PRO A 69 -2.29 -8.89 8.50
C PRO A 69 -1.86 -8.17 7.21
N VAL A 70 -0.90 -8.74 6.50
CA VAL A 70 -0.34 -8.18 5.25
C VAL A 70 -1.28 -8.41 4.07
N TYR A 71 -1.99 -9.54 4.06
CA TYR A 71 -2.90 -9.95 3.00
C TYR A 71 -4.33 -10.14 3.51
N ARG A 72 -5.33 -9.88 2.65
CA ARG A 72 -6.76 -10.06 2.99
C ARG A 72 -7.27 -11.49 2.89
N ASP A 73 -6.63 -12.30 2.06
CA ASP A 73 -6.96 -13.70 1.79
C ASP A 73 -6.09 -14.69 2.57
N GLU A 74 -4.95 -14.22 3.10
CA GLU A 74 -4.03 -14.98 3.95
C GLU A 74 -3.79 -14.25 5.28
N PRO A 75 -4.81 -14.15 6.16
CA PRO A 75 -4.73 -13.42 7.43
C PRO A 75 -3.80 -14.07 8.46
N GLN A 76 -3.23 -15.25 8.17
CA GLN A 76 -2.13 -15.81 8.94
C GLN A 76 -0.87 -14.94 8.82
N HIS A 77 -0.57 -14.39 7.63
CA HIS A 77 0.62 -13.58 7.34
C HIS A 77 0.49 -12.17 7.95
N LYS A 78 1.28 -11.89 9.00
CA LYS A 78 1.20 -10.68 9.83
C LYS A 78 2.58 -10.10 10.11
N ILE A 79 2.67 -8.77 10.11
CA ILE A 79 3.84 -8.07 10.66
C ILE A 79 3.50 -7.41 12.01
N LEU A 80 4.53 -7.24 12.84
CA LEU A 80 4.45 -6.55 14.13
C LEU A 80 4.60 -5.04 13.92
N VAL A 81 3.71 -4.27 14.54
CA VAL A 81 3.55 -2.83 14.32
C VAL A 81 3.57 -2.11 15.66
N LEU A 82 4.37 -1.05 15.76
CA LEU A 82 4.43 -0.17 16.93
C LEU A 82 3.50 1.03 16.70
N VAL A 83 2.52 1.21 17.59
CA VAL A 83 1.62 2.37 17.61
C VAL A 83 2.03 3.36 18.71
N ASN A 84 1.60 4.62 18.56
CA ASN A 84 1.81 5.64 19.58
C ASN A 84 0.96 5.31 20.84
N PRO A 85 1.53 5.22 22.06
CA PRO A 85 0.75 4.93 23.27
C PRO A 85 -0.33 5.98 23.56
N ARG A 86 -0.15 7.22 23.08
CA ARG A 86 -1.11 8.34 23.24
C ARG A 86 -2.18 8.37 22.12
N ASP A 87 -1.96 7.68 21.01
CA ASP A 87 -2.92 7.50 19.91
C ASP A 87 -2.66 6.17 19.19
N THR A 88 -3.44 5.14 19.54
CA THR A 88 -3.28 3.79 18.99
C THR A 88 -3.65 3.67 17.50
N LYS A 89 -4.16 4.73 16.87
CA LYS A 89 -4.35 4.79 15.41
C LYS A 89 -3.02 5.07 14.70
N THR A 90 -2.23 6.02 15.21
CA THR A 90 -0.92 6.39 14.65
C THR A 90 0.09 5.26 14.81
N VAL A 91 0.54 4.71 13.67
CA VAL A 91 1.71 3.82 13.59
C VAL A 91 2.98 4.67 13.53
N VAL A 92 4.03 4.25 14.24
CA VAL A 92 5.35 4.92 14.22
C VAL A 92 6.47 4.04 13.64
N ALA A 93 6.39 2.72 13.80
CA ALA A 93 7.41 1.78 13.30
C ALA A 93 6.82 0.38 13.03
N VAL A 94 7.57 -0.46 12.32
CA VAL A 94 7.28 -1.90 12.12
C VAL A 94 8.53 -2.73 12.38
N TYR A 95 8.34 -4.00 12.75
CA TYR A 95 9.45 -4.93 13.00
C TYR A 95 9.72 -5.79 11.75
N LEU A 96 10.94 -5.71 11.20
CA LEU A 96 11.37 -6.40 9.98
C LEU A 96 12.85 -6.81 10.12
N LYS A 97 13.19 -8.04 9.74
CA LYS A 97 14.51 -8.69 9.87
C LYS A 97 15.21 -8.36 11.20
N GLU A 98 14.61 -8.85 12.28
CA GLU A 98 15.09 -8.72 13.68
C GLU A 98 15.28 -7.28 14.19
N SER A 99 14.71 -6.27 13.52
CA SER A 99 14.87 -4.86 13.89
C SER A 99 13.58 -4.05 13.74
N TRP A 100 13.43 -3.02 14.58
CA TRP A 100 12.42 -1.98 14.39
C TRP A 100 12.88 -1.00 13.30
N TRP A 101 11.97 -0.60 12.40
CA TRP A 101 12.24 0.33 11.31
C TRP A 101 11.21 1.46 11.26
N SER A 102 11.66 2.68 10.98
CA SER A 102 10.76 3.82 10.74
C SER A 102 9.99 3.62 9.43
N LEU A 103 8.77 4.17 9.34
CA LEU A 103 7.95 4.05 8.13
C LEU A 103 8.62 4.66 6.88
N GLU A 104 9.49 5.68 7.03
CA GLU A 104 10.21 6.26 5.90
C GLU A 104 11.39 5.38 5.44
N ASP A 105 11.99 4.58 6.33
CA ASP A 105 13.09 3.68 5.99
C ASP A 105 12.60 2.38 5.33
N VAL A 106 11.43 1.87 5.71
CA VAL A 106 10.78 0.76 4.99
C VAL A 106 10.44 1.17 3.55
N LEU A 107 10.09 2.43 3.33
CA LEU A 107 9.77 2.97 2.00
C LEU A 107 11.02 3.39 1.20
N ARG A 108 12.23 3.05 1.62
CA ARG A 108 13.49 3.36 0.90
C ARG A 108 14.17 2.10 0.38
N THR A 109 15.05 2.31 -0.59
CA THR A 109 15.97 1.29 -1.13
C THR A 109 17.35 1.89 -1.34
N ALA A 110 18.37 1.05 -1.24
CA ALA A 110 19.77 1.38 -1.51
C ALA A 110 20.11 1.27 -3.01
N ASP A 111 19.23 0.68 -3.81
CA ASP A 111 19.40 0.48 -5.25
C ASP A 111 19.07 1.77 -6.04
N PRO A 112 20.08 2.48 -6.61
CA PRO A 112 19.84 3.70 -7.37
C PRO A 112 19.20 3.44 -8.75
N ALA A 113 19.14 2.19 -9.22
CA ALA A 113 18.44 1.84 -10.45
C ALA A 113 16.93 1.61 -10.22
N ARG A 114 16.48 1.50 -8.97
CA ARG A 114 15.07 1.33 -8.60
C ARG A 114 14.32 2.67 -8.64
N GLU A 115 14.14 3.16 -9.87
CA GLU A 115 13.36 4.33 -10.24
C GLU A 115 12.15 3.89 -11.08
N GLY A 116 11.07 4.69 -11.08
CA GLY A 116 9.89 4.49 -11.94
C GLY A 116 8.91 3.43 -11.43
N LEU A 117 8.00 2.99 -12.30
CA LEU A 117 7.01 1.96 -11.99
C LEU A 117 7.63 0.56 -12.10
N ARG A 118 7.76 -0.12 -10.95
CA ARG A 118 8.32 -1.48 -10.85
C ARG A 118 7.23 -2.45 -10.41
N LYS A 119 7.11 -3.60 -11.07
CA LYS A 119 6.18 -4.67 -10.68
C LYS A 119 6.63 -5.26 -9.35
N VAL A 120 5.69 -5.42 -8.42
CA VAL A 120 5.94 -6.09 -7.13
C VAL A 120 6.23 -7.56 -7.38
N GLN A 121 7.42 -8.02 -7.00
CA GLN A 121 7.90 -9.38 -7.18
C GLN A 121 8.35 -10.04 -5.88
N SER A 122 8.94 -9.30 -4.93
CA SER A 122 9.42 -9.86 -3.65
C SER A 122 8.47 -9.63 -2.47
N PHE A 123 8.66 -10.39 -1.40
CA PHE A 123 8.04 -10.18 -0.09
C PHE A 123 8.40 -8.80 0.48
N GLY A 124 9.65 -8.35 0.33
CA GLY A 124 10.06 -7.00 0.69
C GLY A 124 9.21 -5.92 0.01
N GLU A 125 8.93 -6.06 -1.29
CA GLU A 125 8.06 -5.15 -2.02
C GLU A 125 6.58 -5.30 -1.63
N ARG A 126 6.11 -6.49 -1.25
CA ARG A 126 4.77 -6.68 -0.66
C ARG A 126 4.64 -5.94 0.68
N ILE A 127 5.69 -5.89 1.50
CA ILE A 127 5.71 -5.04 2.70
C ILE A 127 5.66 -3.56 2.33
N VAL A 128 6.45 -3.07 1.37
CA VAL A 128 6.39 -1.66 0.90
C VAL A 128 4.98 -1.29 0.42
N LEU A 129 4.34 -2.16 -0.36
CA LEU A 129 2.95 -2.00 -0.82
C LEU A 129 1.99 -1.92 0.37
N PHE A 130 2.12 -2.82 1.35
CA PHE A 130 1.30 -2.82 2.57
C PHE A 130 1.48 -1.53 3.38
N ILE A 131 2.71 -1.04 3.58
CA ILE A 131 2.97 0.21 4.29
C ILE A 131 2.29 1.38 3.58
N LEU A 132 2.49 1.52 2.26
CA LEU A 132 1.84 2.59 1.48
C LEU A 132 0.31 2.53 1.56
N ASN A 133 -0.27 1.33 1.46
CA ASN A 133 -1.71 1.11 1.40
C ASN A 133 -2.39 1.23 2.77
N VAL A 134 -2.03 0.37 3.72
CA VAL A 134 -2.77 0.19 4.97
C VAL A 134 -2.33 1.21 6.04
N ILE A 135 -1.10 1.71 5.98
CA ILE A 135 -0.55 2.64 6.98
C ILE A 135 -0.51 4.08 6.46
N ILE A 136 0.26 4.36 5.41
CA ILE A 136 0.41 5.74 4.90
C ILE A 136 -0.92 6.26 4.38
N PHE A 137 -1.57 5.57 3.43
CA PHE A 137 -2.91 5.94 3.00
C PHE A 137 -3.94 5.71 4.11
N GLY A 138 -4.11 4.46 4.56
CA GLY A 138 -5.22 4.05 5.44
C GLY A 138 -5.27 4.70 6.83
N ARG A 139 -4.15 5.20 7.37
CA ARG A 139 -4.09 5.79 8.73
C ARG A 139 -3.50 7.20 8.80
N LEU A 140 -2.57 7.59 7.94
CA LEU A 140 -1.81 8.85 8.09
C LEU A 140 -2.19 9.95 7.08
N GLU A 141 -2.52 9.62 5.83
CA GLU A 141 -2.84 10.60 4.77
C GLU A 141 -4.34 10.69 4.46
N ARG A 142 -5.15 9.69 4.82
CA ARG A 142 -6.61 9.72 4.69
C ARG A 142 -7.23 10.75 5.65
N LYS A 143 -8.25 11.45 5.19
CA LYS A 143 -9.13 12.25 6.06
C LYS A 143 -10.14 11.34 6.75
N LEU A 144 -10.42 11.61 8.02
CA LEU A 144 -11.41 10.85 8.79
C LEU A 144 -12.84 11.02 8.23
N ASP A 145 -13.17 12.20 7.69
CA ASP A 145 -14.49 12.53 7.14
C ASP A 145 -14.79 11.90 5.76
N ASP A 146 -13.87 11.10 5.23
CA ASP A 146 -13.86 10.54 3.86
C ASP A 146 -14.30 9.05 3.92
N ASP A 147 -15.39 8.77 4.64
CA ASP A 147 -15.75 7.45 5.20
C ASP A 147 -15.82 6.29 4.17
N ASP A 148 -16.26 6.56 2.94
CA ASP A 148 -16.58 5.55 1.93
C ASP A 148 -15.36 4.84 1.29
N MET A 149 -14.11 5.26 1.54
CA MET A 149 -12.92 4.71 0.87
C MET A 149 -11.85 4.17 1.82
N PHE A 150 -12.05 2.96 2.36
CA PHE A 150 -10.96 2.16 2.98
C PHE A 150 -10.41 1.13 1.99
N PHE A 151 -9.12 1.22 1.64
CA PHE A 151 -8.44 0.16 0.90
C PHE A 151 -8.05 -0.97 1.86
N LEU A 152 -8.64 -2.15 1.66
CA LEU A 152 -8.24 -3.37 2.37
C LEU A 152 -6.78 -3.74 2.03
N PRO A 153 -6.10 -4.56 2.86
CA PRO A 153 -4.87 -5.22 2.44
C PRO A 153 -5.10 -5.97 1.12
N HIS A 154 -4.11 -5.98 0.23
CA HIS A 154 -4.26 -6.60 -1.09
C HIS A 154 -4.31 -8.13 -0.98
N SER A 155 -4.79 -8.80 -2.04
CA SER A 155 -4.64 -10.25 -2.15
C SER A 155 -3.18 -10.59 -2.47
N VAL A 156 -2.67 -11.70 -1.96
CA VAL A 156 -1.34 -12.23 -2.36
C VAL A 156 -1.25 -12.49 -3.88
N LYS A 157 -2.41 -12.75 -4.53
CA LYS A 157 -2.57 -13.02 -5.97
C LYS A 157 -2.77 -11.76 -6.81
N GLU A 158 -2.96 -10.60 -6.17
CA GLU A 158 -3.20 -9.33 -6.86
C GLU A 158 -1.89 -8.75 -7.40
N GLN A 159 -1.87 -8.33 -8.67
CA GLN A 159 -0.72 -7.66 -9.26
C GLN A 159 -0.68 -6.19 -8.84
N ALA A 160 0.54 -5.69 -8.60
CA ALA A 160 0.79 -4.31 -8.22
C ALA A 160 2.06 -3.78 -8.90
N LYS A 161 2.11 -2.46 -9.09
CA LYS A 161 3.37 -1.74 -9.34
C LYS A 161 3.58 -0.66 -8.28
N ILE A 162 4.79 -0.58 -7.76
CA ILE A 162 5.23 0.52 -6.88
C ILE A 162 5.90 1.58 -7.76
N LEU A 163 5.56 2.85 -7.52
CA LEU A 163 6.27 3.98 -8.09
C LEU A 163 7.42 4.37 -7.15
N TRP A 164 8.64 4.13 -7.61
CA TRP A 164 9.85 4.58 -6.95
C TRP A 164 10.32 5.93 -7.55
N LYS A 165 10.84 6.80 -6.69
CA LYS A 165 11.42 8.09 -7.05
C LYS A 165 12.58 8.44 -6.11
N ASN A 166 13.78 8.65 -6.65
CA ASN A 166 15.01 8.93 -5.91
C ASN A 166 15.29 7.90 -4.79
N GLY A 167 15.10 6.60 -5.06
CA GLY A 167 15.29 5.53 -4.08
C GLY A 167 14.22 5.47 -2.97
N ALA A 168 13.09 6.17 -3.12
CA ALA A 168 11.95 6.11 -2.20
C ALA A 168 10.64 5.70 -2.91
N ALA A 169 9.82 4.88 -2.27
CA ALA A 169 8.51 4.49 -2.73
C ALA A 169 7.50 5.63 -2.47
N VAL A 170 6.99 6.24 -3.54
CA VAL A 170 6.15 7.45 -3.48
C VAL A 170 4.69 7.23 -3.87
N GLY A 171 4.34 6.01 -4.29
CA GLY A 171 2.99 5.60 -4.62
C GLY A 171 2.92 4.17 -5.14
N PHE A 172 1.72 3.69 -5.43
CA PHE A 172 1.47 2.40 -6.07
C PHE A 172 0.18 2.43 -6.88
N TYR A 173 -0.01 1.43 -7.73
CA TYR A 173 -1.33 1.02 -8.18
C TYR A 173 -1.43 -0.51 -8.23
N THR A 174 -2.66 -1.04 -8.19
CA THR A 174 -2.94 -2.47 -8.32
C THR A 174 -3.87 -2.80 -9.48
N THR A 175 -3.88 -4.07 -9.88
CA THR A 175 -4.66 -4.55 -11.02
C THR A 175 -5.35 -5.87 -10.71
N LYS A 176 -6.66 -5.89 -10.90
CA LYS A 176 -7.43 -7.11 -11.05
C LYS A 176 -7.31 -7.57 -12.50
N LEU A 177 -6.82 -8.80 -12.70
CA LEU A 177 -6.62 -9.34 -14.05
C LEU A 177 -7.93 -9.87 -14.62
N LYS A 178 -8.07 -9.78 -15.95
CA LYS A 178 -9.08 -10.52 -16.72
C LYS A 178 -8.98 -12.02 -16.38
N GLY A 179 -10.09 -12.64 -15.99
CA GLY A 179 -10.14 -14.03 -15.51
C GLY A 179 -9.74 -14.26 -14.04
N SER A 180 -9.35 -13.24 -13.28
CA SER A 180 -9.15 -13.37 -11.82
C SER A 180 -10.49 -13.27 -11.07
N LEU A 181 -10.61 -13.95 -9.92
CA LEU A 181 -11.85 -13.98 -9.12
C LEU A 181 -12.19 -12.60 -8.53
N CYS A 182 -13.47 -12.24 -8.59
CA CYS A 182 -14.00 -11.01 -7.98
C CYS A 182 -14.12 -11.15 -6.45
N SER A 183 -14.56 -12.32 -6.00
CA SER A 183 -14.46 -12.75 -4.61
C SER A 183 -14.33 -14.27 -4.52
N ASN A 184 -13.75 -14.75 -3.42
CA ASN A 184 -13.68 -16.19 -3.13
C ASN A 184 -15.06 -16.83 -2.86
N SER A 185 -16.13 -16.02 -2.78
CA SER A 185 -17.49 -16.44 -2.43
C SER A 185 -18.48 -16.51 -3.60
N THR A 186 -18.19 -15.85 -4.73
CA THR A 186 -19.14 -15.71 -5.85
C THR A 186 -18.81 -16.56 -7.07
N GLY A 187 -17.56 -17.02 -7.22
CA GLY A 187 -17.08 -17.70 -8.43
C GLY A 187 -16.98 -16.81 -9.68
N ALA A 188 -17.56 -15.60 -9.66
CA ALA A 188 -17.45 -14.61 -10.72
C ALA A 188 -16.00 -14.15 -10.90
N SER A 189 -15.60 -13.94 -12.15
CA SER A 189 -14.25 -13.50 -12.52
C SER A 189 -14.30 -12.25 -13.40
N TYR A 190 -13.33 -11.35 -13.25
CA TYR A 190 -13.29 -10.08 -13.98
C TYR A 190 -13.24 -10.29 -15.50
N LEU A 191 -14.12 -9.62 -16.24
CA LEU A 191 -14.25 -9.78 -17.70
C LEU A 191 -13.27 -8.92 -18.51
N LEU A 192 -12.53 -8.04 -17.83
CA LEU A 192 -11.52 -7.13 -18.38
C LEU A 192 -10.45 -6.83 -17.32
N PRO A 193 -9.26 -6.33 -17.69
CA PRO A 193 -8.30 -5.79 -16.73
C PRO A 193 -8.87 -4.55 -16.04
N VAL A 194 -8.71 -4.44 -14.71
CA VAL A 194 -9.21 -3.29 -13.92
C VAL A 194 -8.08 -2.67 -13.09
N PHE A 195 -7.87 -1.36 -13.27
CA PHE A 195 -7.04 -0.50 -12.43
C PHE A 195 -7.78 -0.24 -11.12
N ASP A 196 -7.35 -0.90 -10.03
CA ASP A 196 -8.23 -1.12 -8.87
C ASP A 196 -7.98 -0.12 -7.75
N THR A 197 -6.89 -0.27 -7.00
CA THR A 197 -6.45 0.73 -6.03
C THR A 197 -5.29 1.54 -6.59
N VAL A 198 -5.25 2.84 -6.28
CA VAL A 198 -4.18 3.76 -6.70
C VAL A 198 -3.89 4.77 -5.61
N PHE A 199 -2.61 5.02 -5.35
CA PHE A 199 -2.19 5.97 -4.34
C PHE A 199 -0.88 6.66 -4.71
N VAL A 200 -0.78 7.95 -4.39
CA VAL A 200 0.45 8.75 -4.47
C VAL A 200 0.56 9.54 -3.17
N ARG A 201 1.69 9.44 -2.48
CA ARG A 201 1.96 10.16 -1.22
C ARG A 201 1.72 11.66 -1.39
N ARG A 202 1.12 12.32 -0.41
CA ARG A 202 0.62 13.70 -0.47
C ARG A 202 1.68 14.72 -0.87
N THR A 203 2.93 14.50 -0.45
CA THR A 203 4.13 15.27 -0.82
C THR A 203 4.51 15.16 -2.31
N HIS A 204 4.04 14.13 -3.01
CA HIS A 204 4.36 13.82 -4.41
C HIS A 204 3.17 14.01 -5.38
N ARG A 205 1.97 14.34 -4.86
CA ARG A 205 0.78 14.63 -5.69
C ARG A 205 0.98 15.90 -6.54
N ARG A 206 0.17 16.04 -7.60
CA ARG A 206 0.21 17.12 -8.61
C ARG A 206 1.46 17.12 -9.53
N GLN A 207 2.37 16.15 -9.41
CA GLN A 207 3.54 15.98 -10.27
C GLN A 207 3.29 15.04 -11.48
N GLY A 208 2.04 14.97 -11.99
CA GLY A 208 1.66 14.08 -13.10
C GLY A 208 1.62 12.56 -12.80
N LEU A 209 2.11 12.12 -11.64
CA LEU A 209 2.36 10.70 -11.32
C LEU A 209 1.14 9.76 -11.48
N GLY A 210 -0.07 10.19 -11.09
CA GLY A 210 -1.29 9.40 -11.30
C GLY A 210 -1.67 9.23 -12.78
N THR A 211 -1.35 10.22 -13.62
CA THR A 211 -1.51 10.11 -15.09
C THR A 211 -0.47 9.17 -15.69
N ALA A 212 0.75 9.13 -15.13
CA ALA A 212 1.78 8.16 -15.53
C ALA A 212 1.39 6.72 -15.15
N MET A 213 0.82 6.50 -13.97
CA MET A 213 0.26 5.19 -13.55
C MET A 213 -0.89 4.72 -14.47
N LEU A 214 -1.83 5.61 -14.79
CA LEU A 214 -2.94 5.28 -15.69
C LEU A 214 -2.45 4.98 -17.12
N ARG A 215 -1.44 5.72 -17.59
CA ARG A 215 -0.76 5.47 -18.86
C ARG A 215 -0.12 4.09 -18.91
N ASP A 216 0.76 3.80 -17.95
CA ASP A 216 1.49 2.53 -17.85
C ASP A 216 0.55 1.32 -17.67
N PHE A 217 -0.62 1.51 -17.03
CA PHE A 217 -1.70 0.50 -17.04
C PHE A 217 -2.29 0.29 -18.44
N CYS A 218 -2.66 1.35 -19.16
CA CYS A 218 -3.18 1.21 -20.54
C CYS A 218 -2.16 0.59 -21.50
N GLU A 219 -0.87 0.91 -21.33
CA GLU A 219 0.25 0.37 -22.11
C GLU A 219 0.61 -1.07 -21.69
N THR A 220 0.22 -1.52 -20.49
CA THR A 220 0.33 -2.93 -20.05
C THR A 220 -0.70 -3.84 -20.73
N PHE A 221 -1.83 -3.30 -21.20
CA PHE A 221 -2.92 -4.04 -21.83
C PHE A 221 -3.30 -3.44 -23.20
N PRO A 222 -2.43 -3.53 -24.22
CA PRO A 222 -2.68 -2.93 -25.54
C PRO A 222 -3.86 -3.59 -26.27
N GLU A 223 -3.97 -4.92 -26.20
CA GLU A 223 -4.96 -5.72 -26.97
C GLU A 223 -6.39 -5.71 -26.39
N ASP A 224 -6.59 -5.27 -25.15
CA ASP A 224 -7.91 -5.27 -24.52
C ASP A 224 -8.74 -4.05 -24.95
N GLU A 225 -9.78 -4.27 -25.76
CA GLU A 225 -10.69 -3.21 -26.27
C GLU A 225 -11.31 -2.36 -25.15
N ALA A 226 -11.54 -2.94 -23.97
CA ALA A 226 -12.08 -2.27 -22.80
C ALA A 226 -11.19 -2.51 -21.58
N LEU A 227 -10.85 -1.43 -20.88
CA LEU A 227 -10.07 -1.38 -19.65
C LEU A 227 -10.89 -0.71 -18.55
N GLY A 228 -10.89 -1.33 -17.37
CA GLY A 228 -11.64 -0.85 -16.22
C GLY A 228 -10.83 0.03 -15.28
N ILE A 229 -11.53 0.89 -14.55
CA ILE A 229 -11.11 1.51 -13.31
C ILE A 229 -12.19 1.19 -12.26
N SER A 230 -11.80 0.69 -11.10
CA SER A 230 -12.77 0.22 -10.09
C SER A 230 -13.71 1.33 -9.61
N TYR A 231 -14.99 1.01 -9.52
CA TYR A 231 -16.00 1.84 -8.88
C TYR A 231 -15.85 1.78 -7.35
N PRO A 232 -16.04 2.90 -6.61
CA PRO A 232 -16.27 4.25 -7.10
C PRO A 232 -14.96 4.98 -7.46
N ILE A 233 -14.93 5.68 -8.61
CA ILE A 233 -13.78 6.52 -8.97
C ILE A 233 -13.75 7.76 -8.08
N SER A 234 -12.72 7.86 -7.22
CA SER A 234 -12.53 9.03 -6.34
C SER A 234 -12.49 10.35 -7.13
N PRO A 235 -12.95 11.49 -6.57
CA PRO A 235 -12.94 12.77 -7.28
C PRO A 235 -11.56 13.20 -7.80
N ALA A 236 -10.49 12.82 -7.08
CA ALA A 236 -9.12 13.07 -7.52
C ALA A 236 -8.74 12.21 -8.74
N MET A 237 -9.09 10.93 -8.74
CA MET A 237 -8.83 10.03 -9.88
C MET A 237 -9.71 10.39 -11.08
N PHE A 238 -10.96 10.83 -10.87
CA PHE A 238 -11.81 11.29 -11.97
C PHE A 238 -11.19 12.48 -12.72
N GLN A 239 -10.56 13.42 -12.02
CA GLN A 239 -9.80 14.48 -12.68
C GLN A 239 -8.54 13.95 -13.40
N VAL A 240 -7.85 12.94 -12.87
CA VAL A 240 -6.73 12.27 -13.60
C VAL A 240 -7.24 11.67 -14.91
N CYS A 241 -8.35 10.91 -14.88
CA CYS A 241 -8.97 10.33 -16.06
C CYS A 241 -9.40 11.40 -17.07
N ARG A 242 -10.02 12.50 -16.61
CA ARG A 242 -10.43 13.63 -17.46
C ARG A 242 -9.25 14.24 -18.22
N HIS A 243 -8.15 14.56 -17.53
CA HIS A 243 -6.98 15.16 -18.17
C HIS A 243 -6.28 14.17 -19.11
N PHE A 244 -6.22 12.89 -18.73
CA PHE A 244 -5.66 11.82 -19.55
C PHE A 244 -6.46 11.63 -20.86
N LEU A 245 -7.79 11.52 -20.78
CA LEU A 245 -8.68 11.36 -21.93
C LEU A 245 -8.83 12.62 -22.79
N LEU A 246 -8.53 13.81 -22.26
CA LEU A 246 -8.34 15.01 -23.08
C LEU A 246 -7.08 14.87 -23.95
N ALA A 247 -5.96 14.44 -23.36
CA ALA A 247 -4.66 14.30 -24.03
C ALA A 247 -4.53 13.04 -24.92
N CYS A 248 -5.33 12.00 -24.67
CA CYS A 248 -5.25 10.68 -25.32
C CYS A 248 -6.62 10.30 -25.95
N PRO A 249 -7.01 10.91 -27.09
CA PRO A 249 -8.34 10.71 -27.69
C PRO A 249 -8.68 9.26 -28.03
N GLU A 250 -7.68 8.47 -28.41
CA GLU A 250 -7.77 7.05 -28.77
C GLU A 250 -8.21 6.16 -27.59
N LEU A 251 -8.00 6.60 -26.35
CA LEU A 251 -8.40 5.86 -25.15
C LEU A 251 -9.83 6.19 -24.68
N ARG A 252 -10.53 7.15 -25.32
CA ARG A 252 -11.89 7.57 -24.94
C ARG A 252 -12.93 6.46 -25.06
N GLY A 253 -12.80 5.56 -26.03
CA GLY A 253 -13.64 4.37 -26.12
C GLY A 253 -13.22 3.23 -25.17
N ARG A 254 -11.96 3.22 -24.73
CA ARG A 254 -11.35 2.10 -24.01
C ARG A 254 -11.48 2.16 -22.49
N LEU A 255 -11.65 3.33 -21.87
CA LEU A 255 -11.69 3.45 -20.40
C LEU A 255 -13.11 3.55 -19.79
N TRP A 256 -13.37 2.68 -18.81
CA TRP A 256 -14.69 2.50 -18.16
C TRP A 256 -14.58 2.52 -16.63
N GLU A 257 -15.54 3.15 -15.94
CA GLU A 257 -15.79 2.91 -14.52
C GLU A 257 -16.51 1.56 -14.38
N VAL A 258 -16.05 0.67 -13.49
CA VAL A 258 -16.44 -0.74 -13.46
C VAL A 258 -16.84 -1.21 -12.06
N GLU A 259 -18.05 -1.76 -11.93
CA GLU A 259 -18.42 -2.68 -10.83
C GLU A 259 -18.00 -4.12 -11.20
N PRO A 260 -17.49 -4.96 -10.27
CA PRO A 260 -17.14 -6.35 -10.58
C PRO A 260 -18.37 -7.24 -10.89
N PRO A 261 -18.28 -8.24 -11.80
CA PRO A 261 -17.16 -8.61 -12.67
C PRO A 261 -16.92 -7.72 -13.91
N GLY A 262 -17.78 -6.75 -14.21
CA GLY A 262 -17.62 -5.80 -15.31
C GLY A 262 -18.26 -6.23 -16.62
N THR A 263 -19.46 -6.81 -16.54
CA THR A 263 -20.38 -6.98 -17.69
C THR A 263 -20.77 -5.64 -18.30
N TRP A 264 -21.45 -5.65 -19.45
CA TRP A 264 -21.77 -4.42 -20.19
C TRP A 264 -22.73 -3.48 -19.44
N ASP A 265 -23.56 -4.02 -18.55
CA ASP A 265 -24.48 -3.32 -17.65
C ASP A 265 -23.86 -2.91 -16.29
N GLN A 266 -22.62 -3.35 -16.02
CA GLN A 266 -21.83 -3.04 -14.83
C GLN A 266 -20.72 -2.01 -15.09
N ARG A 267 -20.70 -1.39 -16.28
CA ARG A 267 -19.64 -0.43 -16.66
C ARG A 267 -20.14 0.80 -17.38
N ILE A 268 -19.54 1.95 -17.06
CA ILE A 268 -19.91 3.26 -17.60
C ILE A 268 -18.67 3.91 -18.22
N ASN A 269 -18.72 4.26 -19.50
CA ASN A 269 -17.60 4.88 -20.20
C ASN A 269 -17.22 6.23 -19.54
N ILE A 270 -15.95 6.39 -19.17
CA ILE A 270 -15.51 7.55 -18.38
C ILE A 270 -15.54 8.83 -19.21
N TRP A 271 -15.24 8.76 -20.52
CA TRP A 271 -15.32 9.93 -21.39
C TRP A 271 -16.76 10.46 -21.49
N LEU A 272 -17.75 9.58 -21.57
CA LEU A 272 -19.17 9.95 -21.55
C LEU A 272 -19.54 10.66 -20.24
N GLN A 273 -19.09 10.18 -19.08
CA GLN A 273 -19.31 10.89 -17.80
C GLN A 273 -18.69 12.29 -17.81
N VAL A 274 -17.46 12.42 -18.33
CA VAL A 274 -16.73 13.69 -18.46
C VAL A 274 -17.47 14.68 -19.39
N GLN A 275 -18.15 14.19 -20.45
CA GLN A 275 -18.98 15.03 -21.33
C GLN A 275 -20.30 15.44 -20.66
N LEU A 276 -20.99 14.53 -19.97
CA LEU A 276 -22.25 14.84 -19.26
C LEU A 276 -22.04 15.88 -18.15
N GLN A 277 -20.94 15.79 -17.40
CA GLN A 277 -20.56 16.79 -16.40
C GLN A 277 -20.26 18.18 -17.03
N GLN A 278 -19.66 18.21 -18.23
CA GLN A 278 -19.39 19.47 -18.94
C GLN A 278 -20.65 20.10 -19.55
N ALA A 279 -21.67 19.30 -19.88
CA ALA A 279 -22.96 19.77 -20.36
C ALA A 279 -23.84 20.41 -19.25
N GLY A 280 -23.37 20.48 -18.00
CA GLY A 280 -24.12 21.04 -16.88
C GLY A 280 -25.30 20.17 -16.41
N LEU A 281 -25.40 18.93 -16.88
CA LEU A 281 -26.40 17.99 -16.41
C LEU A 281 -26.05 17.57 -14.98
N PRO A 282 -26.98 17.70 -14.01
CA PRO A 282 -26.70 17.34 -12.63
C PRO A 282 -26.47 15.83 -12.49
N ASP A 283 -25.67 15.41 -11.52
CA ASP A 283 -25.24 14.02 -11.35
C ASP A 283 -26.43 13.03 -11.19
N GLY A 284 -27.55 13.51 -10.66
CA GLY A 284 -28.82 12.78 -10.57
C GLY A 284 -29.67 12.73 -11.85
N ALA A 285 -29.21 13.27 -12.98
CA ALA A 285 -29.86 13.17 -14.29
C ALA A 285 -29.35 11.97 -15.12
N VAL A 286 -28.27 11.32 -14.70
CA VAL A 286 -27.85 10.02 -15.25
C VAL A 286 -28.74 8.94 -14.60
N PRO A 287 -29.66 8.28 -15.33
CA PRO A 287 -30.72 7.47 -14.70
C PRO A 287 -30.18 6.39 -13.76
N TRP A 288 -29.04 5.79 -14.12
CA TRP A 288 -28.44 4.65 -13.46
C TRP A 288 -27.80 4.98 -12.09
N ARG A 289 -27.35 6.22 -11.84
CA ARG A 289 -26.77 6.62 -10.53
C ARG A 289 -27.80 6.70 -9.39
N ARG A 290 -29.11 6.74 -9.70
CA ARG A 290 -30.18 6.85 -8.68
C ARG A 290 -30.71 5.52 -8.17
N SER A 291 -30.52 4.41 -8.88
CA SER A 291 -31.17 3.12 -8.58
C SER A 291 -30.37 2.20 -7.65
N ARG A 292 -29.27 2.69 -7.05
CA ARG A 292 -28.28 1.87 -6.33
C ARG A 292 -27.81 2.54 -5.01
N LYS A 293 -28.78 2.87 -4.16
CA LYS A 293 -28.63 3.08 -2.71
C LYS A 293 -29.59 2.15 -1.98
#